data_AF-A0AAE4TW43-F1
#
_entry.id   AF-A0AAE4TW43-F1
#
_cell.length_a   1.000
_cell.length_b   1.000
_cell.length_c   1.000
_cell.angle_alpha   90.00
_cell.angle_beta   90.00
_cell.angle_gamma   90.00
#
_symmetry.space_group_name_H-M   'P 1'
#
loop_
_entity.id
_entity.type
_entity.pdbx_description
1 polymer ?
#
loop_
_entity_poly.entity_id
_entity_poly.type
_entity_poly.pdbx_seq_one_letter_code
_entity_poly.pdbx_strand_id
1 'polypeptide(L)'
;MFNRTKEVPKYQQIHSGLYKFELPHITGLFKSMEPDEDKVREVQRFPVEVYVLNDKDIANDIAARFVMYGNDTRAVGDRYAQLATILRRAYFTALFIPDVPEKIKWIEHRSAENTVLNREEIVEIELKWDEKSASYSLVGHSFLNSIFD
;
A
#
# COMPACT_ATOMS: atom_id res chain seq x y z
N MET A 1 3.76 16.65 -22.46
CA MET A 1 4.15 17.04 -21.09
C MET A 1 2.96 16.78 -20.18
N PHE A 2 3.04 15.81 -19.26
CA PHE A 2 2.01 15.65 -18.23
C PHE A 2 2.24 16.74 -17.17
N ASN A 3 1.20 17.52 -16.86
CA ASN A 3 1.24 18.45 -15.75
C ASN A 3 1.45 17.65 -14.47
N ARG A 4 2.58 17.89 -13.78
CA ARG A 4 2.83 17.33 -12.45
C ARG A 4 1.78 17.93 -11.51
N THR A 5 0.82 17.10 -11.08
CA THR A 5 -0.14 17.49 -10.04
C THR A 5 0.64 17.77 -8.76
N LYS A 6 0.58 19.01 -8.27
CA LYS A 6 1.17 19.39 -6.99
C LYS A 6 0.23 18.91 -5.88
N GLU A 7 0.66 17.92 -5.11
CA GLU A 7 -0.07 17.43 -3.94
C GLU A 7 -0.10 18.52 -2.86
N VAL A 8 -1.29 18.88 -2.36
CA VAL A 8 -1.48 19.86 -1.28
C VAL A 8 -2.25 19.17 -0.15
N PRO A 9 -1.77 19.18 1.11
CA PRO A 9 -2.46 18.53 2.23
C PRO A 9 -3.84 19.16 2.46
N LYS A 10 -4.88 18.34 2.64
CA LYS A 10 -6.15 18.79 3.24
C LYS A 10 -6.08 18.57 4.74
N TYR A 11 -6.40 19.60 5.53
CA TYR A 11 -6.50 19.45 6.99
C TYR A 11 -7.74 18.63 7.35
N GLN A 12 -7.53 17.41 7.85
CA GLN A 12 -8.55 16.60 8.53
C GLN A 12 -8.08 16.24 9.94
N GLN A 13 -9.00 16.20 10.91
CA GLN A 13 -8.67 15.72 12.26
C GLN A 13 -8.52 14.21 12.27
N ILE A 14 -7.48 13.76 12.95
CA ILE A 14 -6.99 12.39 12.94
C ILE A 14 -7.22 11.77 14.30
N HIS A 15 -8.03 10.72 14.35
CA HIS A 15 -8.18 9.95 15.57
C HIS A 15 -7.23 8.75 15.54
N SER A 16 -6.61 8.46 16.68
CA SER A 16 -5.87 7.20 16.87
C SER A 16 -6.83 6.02 16.72
N GLY A 17 -6.34 4.91 16.16
CA GLY A 17 -7.16 3.71 16.00
C GLY A 17 -6.80 2.87 14.77
N LEU A 18 -7.63 1.85 14.53
CA LEU A 18 -7.54 0.93 13.41
C LEU A 18 -8.57 1.30 12.33
N TYR A 19 -8.08 1.56 11.13
CA TYR A 19 -8.90 1.80 9.95
C TYR A 19 -8.80 0.61 9.01
N LYS A 20 -9.93 0.14 8.47
CA LYS A 20 -9.99 -0.97 7.51
C LYS A 20 -10.66 -0.53 6.23
N PHE A 21 -10.08 -0.86 5.08
CA PHE A 21 -10.67 -0.60 3.76
C PHE A 21 -10.14 -1.59 2.71
N GLU A 22 -10.76 -1.59 1.53
CA GLU A 22 -10.30 -2.36 0.37
C GLU A 22 -9.67 -1.44 -0.66
N LEU A 23 -8.47 -1.79 -1.14
CA LEU A 23 -7.79 -1.08 -2.21
C LEU A 23 -8.02 -1.82 -3.54
N PRO A 24 -8.77 -1.23 -4.50
CA PRO A 24 -8.93 -1.82 -5.81
C PRO A 24 -7.68 -1.61 -6.67
N HIS A 25 -7.29 -2.64 -7.41
CA HIS A 25 -6.18 -2.62 -8.34
C HIS A 25 -6.59 -3.29 -9.65
N ILE A 26 -6.42 -2.58 -10.76
CA ILE A 26 -6.79 -3.07 -12.09
C ILE A 26 -5.54 -3.66 -12.74
N THR A 27 -5.59 -4.94 -13.10
CA THR A 27 -4.53 -5.61 -13.87
C THR A 27 -4.92 -5.72 -15.34
N GLY A 28 -3.98 -5.46 -16.26
CA GLY A 28 -4.17 -5.59 -17.72
C GLY A 28 -3.56 -4.45 -18.55
N LEU A 29 -3.48 -4.62 -19.88
CA LEU A 29 -3.01 -3.58 -20.80
C LEU A 29 -4.08 -2.48 -20.96
N PHE A 30 -3.72 -1.23 -20.65
CA PHE A 30 -4.46 -0.05 -21.13
C PHE A 30 -4.25 0.09 -22.63
N LYS A 31 -4.94 -0.71 -23.44
CA LYS A 31 -5.01 -0.50 -24.89
C LYS A 31 -6.47 -0.40 -25.32
N SER A 32 -6.77 0.75 -25.91
CA SER A 32 -8.04 1.16 -26.52
C SER A 32 -9.17 1.55 -25.55
N MET A 33 -9.82 2.68 -25.86
CA MET A 33 -11.12 3.08 -25.30
C MET A 33 -12.27 2.30 -25.93
N GLU A 34 -11.98 1.39 -26.87
CA GLU A 34 -13.00 0.54 -27.49
C GLU A 34 -13.32 -0.64 -26.57
N PRO A 35 -14.60 -0.92 -26.33
CA PRO A 35 -15.03 -2.09 -25.57
C PRO A 35 -14.72 -3.34 -26.40
N ASP A 36 -13.64 -4.04 -26.04
CA ASP A 36 -13.35 -5.38 -26.53
C ASP A 36 -14.04 -6.37 -25.58
N GLU A 37 -15.17 -6.93 -25.99
CA GLU A 37 -16.02 -7.82 -25.16
C GLU A 37 -15.25 -9.07 -24.66
N ASP A 38 -14.17 -9.44 -25.33
CA ASP A 38 -13.31 -10.57 -24.97
C ASP A 38 -12.19 -10.22 -23.97
N LYS A 39 -12.05 -8.95 -23.56
CA LYS A 39 -11.05 -8.50 -22.57
C LYS A 39 -11.72 -8.03 -21.28
N VAL A 40 -12.24 -8.98 -20.50
CA VAL A 40 -12.71 -8.70 -19.14
C VAL A 40 -11.54 -8.19 -18.29
N ARG A 41 -11.65 -6.94 -17.83
CA ARG A 41 -10.69 -6.36 -16.90
C ARG A 41 -10.92 -6.98 -15.53
N GLU A 42 -9.90 -7.64 -14.98
CA GLU A 42 -9.96 -8.17 -13.63
C GLU A 42 -9.65 -7.03 -12.64
N VAL A 43 -10.60 -6.75 -11.73
CA VAL A 43 -10.39 -5.83 -10.61
C VAL A 43 -10.09 -6.65 -9.37
N GLN A 44 -8.85 -6.57 -8.92
CA GLN A 44 -8.42 -7.23 -7.69
C GLN A 44 -8.61 -6.29 -6.52
N ARG A 45 -9.08 -6.82 -5.41
CA ARG A 45 -9.26 -6.06 -4.16
C ARG A 45 -8.31 -6.58 -3.11
N PHE A 46 -7.59 -5.67 -2.48
CA PHE A 46 -6.66 -5.99 -1.40
C PHE A 46 -7.18 -5.39 -0.10
N PRO A 47 -7.46 -6.21 0.92
CA PRO A 47 -7.77 -5.70 2.25
C PRO A 47 -6.57 -4.93 2.83
N VAL A 48 -6.83 -3.78 3.43
CA VAL A 48 -5.82 -2.94 4.09
C VAL A 48 -6.27 -2.59 5.49
N GLU A 49 -5.36 -2.76 6.44
CA GLU A 49 -5.46 -2.28 7.80
C GLU A 49 -4.44 -1.17 8.05
N VAL A 50 -4.88 -0.08 8.67
CA VAL A 50 -4.02 1.05 9.03
C VAL A 50 -4.12 1.31 10.51
N TYR A 51 -2.99 1.17 11.19
CA TYR A 51 -2.84 1.41 12.62
C TYR A 51 -2.27 2.81 12.79
N VAL A 52 -3.07 3.75 13.30
CA VAL A 52 -2.71 5.17 13.44
C VAL A 52 -2.45 5.50 14.89
N LEU A 53 -1.30 6.13 15.17
CA LEU A 53 -0.90 6.61 16.50
C LEU A 53 -0.97 5.51 17.57
N ASN A 54 -0.44 4.33 17.26
CA ASN A 54 -0.27 3.24 18.21
C ASN A 54 0.98 3.47 19.07
N ASP A 55 0.91 3.29 20.38
CA ASP A 55 2.00 3.57 21.33
C ASP A 55 3.32 2.88 20.95
N LYS A 56 3.27 1.63 20.48
CA LYS A 56 4.47 0.89 20.04
C LYS A 56 5.10 1.51 18.79
N ASP A 57 4.28 2.01 17.87
CA ASP A 57 4.73 2.63 16.63
C ASP A 57 5.30 4.03 16.92
N ILE A 58 4.64 4.80 17.78
CA ILE A 58 5.10 6.12 18.22
C ILE A 58 6.47 6.03 18.91
N ALA A 59 6.70 5.00 19.73
CA ALA A 59 7.99 4.76 20.37
C ALA A 59 9.14 4.56 19.37
N ASN A 60 8.82 4.24 18.11
CA ASN A 60 9.74 4.04 17.00
C ASN A 60 9.65 5.13 15.92
N ASP A 61 9.03 6.28 16.23
CA ASP A 61 8.82 7.40 15.29
C ASP A 61 7.97 7.04 14.07
N ILE A 62 7.01 6.11 14.25
CA ILE A 62 6.07 5.68 13.21
C ILE A 62 4.67 6.22 13.56
N ALA A 63 4.16 7.15 12.75
CA ALA A 63 2.84 7.74 12.96
C ALA A 63 1.68 6.85 12.48
N ALA A 64 1.93 6.01 11.48
CA ALA A 64 0.96 5.06 10.94
C ALA A 64 1.65 3.82 10.32
N ARG A 65 1.10 2.64 10.60
CA ARG A 65 1.53 1.35 10.03
C ARG A 65 0.46 0.81 9.08
N PHE A 66 0.87 0.43 7.87
CA PHE A 66 -0.02 -0.12 6.84
C PHE A 66 0.25 -1.62 6.69
N VAL A 67 -0.81 -2.42 6.88
CA VAL A 67 -0.79 -3.86 6.66
C VAL A 67 -1.71 -4.17 5.50
N MET A 68 -1.17 -4.75 4.43
CA MET A 68 -1.94 -5.22 3.31
C MET A 68 -1.96 -6.73 3.28
N TYR A 69 -3.13 -7.29 3.06
CA TYR A 69 -3.32 -8.72 2.95
C TYR A 69 -3.28 -9.11 1.48
N GLY A 70 -2.56 -10.20 1.17
CA GLY A 70 -2.86 -10.95 -0.05
C GLY A 70 -4.34 -11.33 -0.03
N ASN A 71 -4.97 -11.44 -1.19
CA ASN A 71 -6.33 -11.98 -1.24
C ASN A 71 -6.27 -13.49 -1.51
N ASP A 72 -7.41 -14.15 -1.36
CA ASP A 72 -7.55 -15.60 -1.52
C ASP A 72 -7.04 -16.11 -2.87
N THR A 73 -7.00 -15.26 -3.90
CA THR A 73 -6.63 -15.65 -5.27
C THR A 73 -5.20 -15.31 -5.65
N ARG A 74 -4.57 -14.26 -5.08
CA ARG A 74 -3.20 -13.83 -5.39
C ARG A 74 -2.51 -13.11 -4.24
N ALA A 75 -1.23 -13.43 -4.03
CA ALA A 75 -0.30 -12.62 -3.23
C ALA A 75 -0.24 -11.17 -3.73
N VAL A 76 0.00 -10.19 -2.85
CA VAL A 76 0.23 -8.78 -3.25
C VAL A 76 1.39 -8.69 -4.25
N GLY A 77 2.46 -9.46 -4.05
CA GLY A 77 3.50 -9.71 -5.05
C GLY A 77 4.44 -8.52 -5.22
N ASP A 78 4.73 -8.12 -6.45
CA ASP A 78 5.59 -6.98 -6.82
C ASP A 78 4.83 -5.62 -6.87
N ARG A 79 3.52 -5.65 -6.56
CA ARG A 79 2.61 -4.52 -6.73
C ARG A 79 2.64 -3.51 -5.57
N TYR A 80 3.33 -3.83 -4.47
CA TYR A 80 3.42 -2.99 -3.27
C TYR A 80 3.78 -1.54 -3.60
N ALA A 81 4.67 -1.29 -4.57
CA ALA A 81 5.11 0.06 -4.92
C ALA A 81 3.99 0.88 -5.56
N GLN A 82 3.23 0.27 -6.48
CA GLN A 82 2.07 0.91 -7.09
C GLN A 82 0.95 1.13 -6.07
N LEU A 83 0.66 0.12 -5.25
CA LEU A 83 -0.41 0.19 -4.24
C LEU A 83 -0.10 1.22 -3.15
N ALA A 84 1.14 1.26 -2.67
CA ALA A 84 1.64 2.33 -1.78
C ALA A 84 1.52 3.72 -2.41
N THR A 85 1.80 3.83 -3.71
CA THR A 85 1.66 5.11 -4.43
C THR A 85 0.20 5.54 -4.52
N ILE A 86 -0.73 4.61 -4.77
CA ILE A 86 -2.17 4.89 -4.75
C ILE A 86 -2.58 5.34 -3.34
N LEU A 87 -2.14 4.65 -2.30
CA LEU A 87 -2.43 5.01 -0.92
C LEU A 87 -1.89 6.39 -0.55
N ARG A 88 -0.71 6.78 -1.04
CA ARG A 88 -0.22 8.15 -0.84
C ARG A 88 -1.12 9.21 -1.45
N ARG A 89 -1.54 8.97 -2.68
CA ARG A 89 -2.36 9.91 -3.45
C ARG A 89 -3.82 9.96 -3.03
N ALA A 90 -4.34 8.86 -2.50
CA ALA A 90 -5.74 8.76 -2.10
C ALA A 90 -5.93 8.95 -0.60
N TYR A 91 -4.97 8.49 0.22
CA TYR A 91 -5.07 8.46 1.68
C TYR A 91 -4.05 9.39 2.35
N PHE A 92 -2.74 9.39 2.06
CA PHE A 92 -1.84 10.33 2.77
C PHE A 92 -2.15 11.81 2.50
N THR A 93 -2.59 12.14 1.29
CA THR A 93 -2.95 13.51 0.90
C THR A 93 -4.36 13.92 1.34
N ALA A 94 -5.30 12.97 1.43
CA ALA A 94 -6.69 13.25 1.80
C ALA A 94 -6.95 13.08 3.29
N LEU A 95 -6.29 12.09 3.89
CA LEU A 95 -6.35 11.79 5.29
C LEU A 95 -5.22 12.58 6.00
N PHE A 96 -3.99 12.12 6.18
CA PHE A 96 -3.55 12.20 7.59
C PHE A 96 -2.12 12.66 7.95
N ILE A 97 -1.32 13.41 7.18
CA ILE A 97 -0.06 14.00 7.73
C ILE A 97 0.32 15.31 7.00
N PRO A 98 0.70 16.41 7.71
CA PRO A 98 1.28 17.59 7.07
C PRO A 98 2.53 17.26 6.24
N ASP A 99 3.23 16.18 6.60
CA ASP A 99 4.39 15.61 5.93
C ASP A 99 4.05 14.27 5.27
N VAL A 100 3.90 14.28 3.95
CA VAL A 100 3.63 13.05 3.20
C VAL A 100 4.89 12.16 3.25
N PRO A 101 4.84 10.95 3.82
CA PRO A 101 6.04 10.24 4.26
C PRO A 101 6.96 9.87 3.09
N GLU A 102 8.21 10.32 3.11
CA GLU A 102 9.19 9.94 2.09
C GLU A 102 9.56 8.45 2.15
N LYS A 103 9.52 7.85 3.34
CA LYS A 103 9.75 6.43 3.55
C LYS A 103 8.54 5.80 4.22
N ILE A 104 8.17 4.60 3.79
CA ILE A 104 7.10 3.82 4.42
C ILE A 104 7.58 2.39 4.64
N LYS A 105 7.12 1.81 5.77
CA LYS A 105 7.19 0.39 6.04
C LYS A 105 5.85 -0.24 5.66
N TRP A 106 5.89 -1.11 4.68
CA TRP A 106 4.74 -1.81 4.15
C TRP A 106 4.77 -3.25 4.63
N ILE A 107 3.73 -3.69 5.34
CA ILE A 107 3.67 -5.08 5.82
C ILE A 107 2.71 -5.86 4.93
N GLU A 108 3.19 -6.92 4.32
CA GLU A 108 2.36 -7.89 3.62
C GLU A 108 2.12 -9.12 4.49
N HIS A 109 0.85 -9.46 4.67
CA HIS A 109 0.46 -10.75 5.23
C HIS A 109 0.07 -11.69 4.08
N ARG A 110 0.84 -12.76 3.90
CA ARG A 110 0.65 -13.73 2.81
C ARG A 110 0.17 -15.07 3.38
N SER A 111 -0.97 -15.54 2.89
CA SER A 111 -1.50 -16.86 3.25
C SER A 111 -0.61 -17.98 2.73
N ALA A 112 -0.63 -19.14 3.39
CA ALA A 112 0.19 -20.30 3.01
C ALA A 112 0.00 -20.71 1.55
N GLU A 113 -1.24 -20.69 1.06
CA GLU A 113 -1.62 -21.05 -0.32
C GLU A 113 -0.95 -20.16 -1.38
N ASN A 114 -0.51 -18.97 -0.98
CA ASN A 114 0.07 -17.94 -1.84
C ASN A 114 1.61 -17.87 -1.75
N THR A 115 2.27 -18.76 -1.00
CA THR A 115 3.72 -18.75 -0.81
C THR A 115 4.40 -19.99 -1.39
N VAL A 116 5.65 -19.84 -1.85
CA VAL A 116 6.45 -20.95 -2.42
C VAL A 116 6.68 -22.07 -1.41
N LEU A 117 6.80 -21.70 -0.12
CA LEU A 117 7.07 -22.62 0.98
C LEU A 117 5.79 -23.21 1.60
N ASN A 118 4.61 -22.87 1.07
CA ASN A 118 3.30 -23.29 1.58
C ASN A 118 3.12 -23.06 3.09
N ARG A 119 3.53 -21.86 3.55
CA ARG A 119 3.41 -21.41 4.94
C ARG A 119 3.04 -19.94 4.98
N GLU A 120 2.38 -19.51 6.06
CA GLU A 120 2.10 -18.09 6.25
C GLU A 120 3.40 -17.30 6.38
N GLU A 121 3.45 -16.15 5.70
CA GLU A 121 4.61 -15.27 5.69
C GLU A 121 4.17 -13.84 5.97
N ILE A 122 4.86 -13.19 6.91
CA ILE A 122 4.73 -11.75 7.15
C ILE A 122 6.00 -11.12 6.61
N VAL A 123 5.84 -10.23 5.65
CA VAL A 123 6.95 -9.59 4.95
C VAL A 123 6.89 -8.08 5.20
N GLU A 124 7.95 -7.52 5.76
CA GLU A 124 8.16 -6.08 5.77
C GLU A 124 8.85 -5.68 4.47
N ILE A 125 8.33 -4.64 3.83
CA ILE A 125 8.84 -4.06 2.59
C ILE A 125 9.11 -2.58 2.87
N GLU A 126 10.37 -2.19 2.84
CA GLU A 126 10.75 -0.77 2.96
C GLU A 126 10.64 -0.12 1.58
N LEU A 127 9.87 0.96 1.50
CA LEU A 127 9.67 1.73 0.27
C LEU A 127 10.07 3.19 0.48
N LYS A 128 10.69 3.78 -0.55
CA LYS A 128 11.05 5.21 -0.57
C LYS A 128 10.43 5.92 -1.77
N TRP A 129 9.89 7.11 -1.50
CA TRP A 129 9.35 8.03 -2.49
C TRP A 129 10.45 8.54 -3.41
N ASP A 130 10.25 8.39 -4.70
CA ASP A 130 11.05 9.03 -5.73
C ASP A 130 10.27 10.20 -6.32
N GLU A 131 10.74 11.42 -6.03
CA GLU A 131 10.15 12.66 -6.54
C GLU A 131 10.18 12.76 -8.07
N LYS A 132 11.15 12.12 -8.74
CA LYS A 132 11.28 12.21 -10.20
C LYS A 132 10.15 11.47 -10.89
N SER A 133 9.88 10.25 -10.45
CA SER A 133 8.79 9.39 -10.95
C SER A 133 7.45 9.64 -10.27
N ALA A 134 7.44 10.38 -9.15
CA ALA A 134 6.27 10.57 -8.30
C ALA A 134 5.64 9.23 -7.89
N SER A 135 6.47 8.29 -7.46
CA SER A 135 6.08 6.94 -7.03
C SER A 135 6.99 6.38 -5.95
N TYR A 136 6.53 5.38 -5.21
CA TYR A 136 7.39 4.62 -4.28
C TYR A 136 8.25 3.60 -5.03
N SER A 137 9.44 3.34 -4.49
CA SER A 137 10.41 2.38 -4.99
C SER A 137 10.89 1.46 -3.88
N LEU A 138 11.22 0.20 -4.22
CA LEU A 138 11.73 -0.79 -3.27
C LEU A 138 13.11 -0.39 -2.74
N VAL A 139 13.28 -0.41 -1.42
CA VAL A 139 14.57 -0.22 -0.75
C VAL A 139 15.06 -1.52 -0.12
N GLY A 140 14.16 -2.29 0.49
CA GLY A 140 14.51 -3.53 1.17
C GLY A 140 13.30 -4.40 1.49
N HIS A 141 13.57 -5.66 1.85
CA HIS A 141 12.55 -6.58 2.34
C HIS A 141 13.11 -7.44 3.47
N SER A 142 12.26 -7.82 4.42
CA SER A 142 12.61 -8.73 5.51
C SER A 142 11.40 -9.57 5.92
N PHE A 143 11.63 -10.73 6.55
CA PHE A 143 10.58 -11.55 7.13
C PHE A 143 10.39 -11.19 8.60
N LEU A 144 9.14 -11.10 9.03
CA LEU A 144 8.75 -10.85 10.41
C LEU A 144 8.10 -12.09 11.03
N ASN A 145 8.15 -12.22 12.35
CA ASN A 145 7.40 -13.25 13.06
C ASN A 145 5.98 -12.77 13.41
N SER A 146 5.78 -11.46 13.47
CA SER A 146 4.50 -10.80 13.77
C SER A 146 4.37 -9.49 13.02
N ILE A 147 3.14 -9.07 12.72
CA ILE A 147 2.84 -7.73 12.18
C ILE A 147 3.14 -6.61 13.18
N PHE A 148 3.47 -6.94 14.44
CA PHE A 148 3.83 -6.02 15.52
C PHE A 148 5.30 -6.11 15.96
N ASP A 149 6.10 -6.91 15.26
CA ASP A 149 7.55 -6.81 15.34
C ASP A 149 8.01 -5.47 14.71
#